data_AF-A0A1V5IA34-F1
#
_entry.id   AF-A0A1V5IA34-F1
#
_cell.length_a   1.000
_cell.length_b   1.000
_cell.length_c   1.000
_cell.angle_alpha   90.00
_cell.angle_beta   90.00
_cell.angle_gamma   90.00
#
_symmetry.space_group_name_H-M   'P 1'
#
loop_
_entity.id
_entity.type
_entity.pdbx_description
1 polymer ?
#
loop_
_entity_poly.entity_id
_entity_poly.type
_entity_poly.pdbx_seq_one_letter_code
_entity_poly.pdbx_strand_id
1 'polypeptide(L)'
;MQIVKTCETHGPLTLDLCSVRPASKGRAERLVCKRCRRDTEKKRRTDHKDHVLEGKRASYARNGDSNREKYRQRKHLIPDKIRARNRRYYSENLDAVRDQVREYQRALKVEVLSHYSKGPPICKECGETDLRFLALDHLASDGNHHRKTVIGSSGKGTYLWAKRNGFPELFQVLCHNDNIRKARRAGYTPSRPKTDVLTHYSVGTDPECAECGESDIRVLTIDHIDGGGTKHRATLGSGTSFYLAIRKLGYPIGLQVLCFNHNSGKRCLSGPEVRADER
;
A
#
# COMPACT_ATOMS: atom_id res chain seq x y z
N MET A 1 -25.69 -8.98 46.48
CA MET A 1 -26.34 -8.99 45.15
C MET A 1 -27.25 -10.21 45.08
N GLN A 2 -28.51 -10.05 44.66
CA GLN A 2 -29.47 -11.16 44.62
C GLN A 2 -29.28 -11.99 43.34
N ILE A 3 -29.00 -13.28 43.51
CA ILE A 3 -28.91 -14.23 42.39
C ILE A 3 -30.33 -14.53 41.91
N VAL A 4 -30.58 -14.37 40.61
CA VAL A 4 -31.91 -14.55 39.99
C VAL A 4 -32.02 -15.83 39.17
N LYS A 5 -30.88 -16.43 38.79
CA LYS A 5 -30.82 -17.67 37.99
C LYS A 5 -29.42 -18.27 38.08
N THR A 6 -29.30 -19.59 37.95
CA THR A 6 -28.01 -20.26 37.69
C THR A 6 -27.92 -20.69 36.23
N CYS A 7 -26.73 -20.55 35.65
CA CYS A 7 -26.40 -20.97 34.31
C CYS A 7 -25.34 -22.08 34.38
N GLU A 8 -25.60 -23.20 33.73
CA GLU A 8 -24.69 -24.35 33.70
C GLU A 8 -23.29 -23.99 33.20
N THR A 9 -23.17 -23.02 32.29
CA THR A 9 -21.89 -22.63 31.67
C THR A 9 -21.21 -21.44 32.37
N HIS A 10 -21.98 -20.55 32.99
CA HIS A 10 -21.47 -19.25 33.49
C HIS A 10 -21.75 -19.00 34.97
N GLY A 11 -22.29 -20.00 35.68
CA GLY A 11 -22.51 -19.96 37.13
C GLY A 11 -23.73 -19.13 37.56
N PRO A 12 -23.75 -18.65 38.81
CA PRO A 12 -24.84 -17.82 39.34
C PRO A 12 -24.92 -16.47 38.63
N LEU A 13 -26.14 -16.07 38.24
CA LEU A 13 -26.41 -14.85 37.50
C LEU A 13 -27.28 -13.89 38.32
N THR A 14 -26.87 -12.63 38.31
CA THR A 14 -27.65 -11.47 38.73
C THR A 14 -28.51 -10.95 37.57
N LEU A 15 -29.45 -10.06 37.86
CA LEU A 15 -30.42 -9.56 36.87
C LEU A 15 -29.74 -8.85 35.69
N ASP A 16 -28.66 -8.12 35.93
CA ASP A 16 -27.86 -7.42 34.91
C ASP A 16 -27.14 -8.37 33.94
N LEU A 17 -26.84 -9.61 34.37
CA LEU A 17 -26.23 -10.65 33.55
C LEU A 17 -27.26 -11.45 32.73
N CYS A 18 -28.55 -11.23 33.00
CA CYS A 18 -29.66 -11.86 32.30
C CYS A 18 -30.30 -10.92 31.26
N SER A 19 -30.93 -11.50 30.25
CA SER A 19 -31.83 -10.81 29.31
C SER A 19 -33.18 -11.50 29.33
N VAL A 20 -34.25 -10.73 29.16
CA VAL A 20 -35.60 -11.28 29.07
C VAL A 20 -35.80 -11.87 27.68
N ARG A 21 -36.20 -13.14 27.62
CA ARG A 21 -36.70 -13.74 26.39
C ARG A 21 -38.22 -13.61 26.40
N PRO A 22 -38.81 -12.87 25.44
CA PRO A 22 -40.24 -12.60 25.43
C PRO A 22 -41.03 -13.90 25.26
N ALA A 23 -42.26 -13.89 25.78
CA ALA A 23 -43.18 -15.00 25.71
C ALA A 23 -43.45 -15.37 24.24
N SER A 24 -43.55 -16.68 23.98
CA SER A 24 -43.91 -17.22 22.66
C SER A 24 -44.95 -18.30 22.87
N LYS A 25 -45.79 -18.59 21.86
CA LYS A 25 -46.97 -19.47 21.95
C LYS A 25 -46.79 -20.61 22.97
N GLY A 26 -47.49 -20.49 24.10
CA GLY A 26 -47.52 -21.49 25.18
C GLY A 26 -46.39 -21.43 26.22
N ARG A 27 -45.54 -20.39 26.24
CA ARG A 27 -44.45 -20.25 27.24
C ARG A 27 -44.36 -18.84 27.80
N ALA A 28 -44.28 -18.76 29.13
CA ALA A 28 -44.03 -17.53 29.88
C ALA A 28 -42.64 -16.94 29.56
N GLU A 29 -42.48 -15.66 29.84
CA GLU A 29 -41.21 -14.97 29.75
C GLU A 29 -40.17 -15.63 30.65
N ARG A 30 -38.92 -15.68 30.19
CA ARG A 30 -37.83 -16.28 30.98
C ARG A 30 -36.54 -15.50 30.85
N LEU A 31 -35.81 -15.44 31.95
CA LEU A 31 -34.45 -14.91 31.97
C LEU A 31 -33.48 -15.88 31.29
N VAL A 32 -32.67 -15.36 30.36
CA VAL A 32 -31.60 -16.10 29.67
C VAL A 32 -30.26 -15.41 29.86
N CYS A 33 -29.21 -16.21 30.04
CA CYS A 33 -27.84 -15.72 30.20
C CYS A 33 -27.40 -14.91 28.96
N LYS A 34 -27.01 -13.65 29.15
CA LYS A 34 -26.50 -12.80 28.06
C LYS A 34 -25.22 -13.36 27.44
N ARG A 35 -24.42 -14.09 28.21
CA ARG A 35 -23.15 -14.66 27.76
C ARG A 35 -23.37 -15.92 26.91
N CYS A 36 -24.16 -16.89 27.37
CA CYS A 36 -24.58 -18.03 26.55
C CYS A 36 -25.20 -17.58 25.22
N ARG A 37 -26.10 -16.60 25.25
CA ARG A 37 -26.71 -16.08 24.02
C ARG A 37 -25.67 -15.53 23.05
N ARG A 38 -24.71 -14.74 23.54
CA ARG A 38 -23.60 -14.23 22.73
C ARG A 38 -22.73 -15.36 22.19
N ASP A 39 -22.43 -16.37 22.99
CA ASP A 39 -21.60 -17.49 22.58
C ASP A 39 -22.29 -18.33 21.50
N THR A 40 -23.59 -18.60 21.64
CA THR A 40 -24.40 -19.28 20.61
C THR A 40 -24.49 -18.45 19.33
N GLU A 41 -24.73 -17.14 19.44
CA GLU A 41 -24.75 -16.25 18.27
C GLU A 41 -23.38 -16.18 17.57
N LYS A 42 -22.28 -16.15 18.33
CA LYS A 42 -20.91 -16.17 17.82
C LYS A 42 -20.63 -17.47 17.08
N LYS A 43 -20.95 -18.62 17.69
CA LYS A 43 -20.83 -19.94 17.07
C LYS A 43 -21.61 -20.01 15.76
N ARG A 44 -22.90 -19.64 15.77
CA ARG A 44 -23.74 -19.58 14.56
C ARG A 44 -23.15 -18.70 13.45
N ARG A 45 -22.57 -17.54 13.79
CA ARG A 45 -21.92 -16.67 12.79
C ARG A 45 -20.65 -17.28 12.20
N THR A 46 -19.91 -18.07 12.99
CA THR A 46 -18.74 -18.80 12.53
C THR A 46 -19.14 -19.96 11.63
N ASP A 47 -20.11 -20.76 12.06
CA ASP A 47 -20.58 -21.95 11.33
C ASP A 47 -21.24 -21.57 9.99
N HIS A 48 -21.85 -20.38 9.91
CA HIS A 48 -22.45 -19.84 8.68
C HIS A 48 -21.70 -18.61 8.14
N LYS A 49 -20.37 -18.60 8.24
CA LYS A 49 -19.52 -17.46 7.87
C LYS A 49 -19.78 -16.97 6.44
N ASP A 50 -19.87 -17.87 5.47
CA ASP A 50 -19.99 -17.50 4.06
C ASP A 50 -21.34 -16.84 3.75
N HIS A 51 -22.44 -17.43 4.23
CA HIS A 51 -23.78 -16.83 4.14
C HIS A 51 -23.84 -15.44 4.80
N VAL A 52 -23.17 -15.26 5.95
CA VAL A 52 -23.08 -13.95 6.60
C VAL A 52 -22.29 -12.94 5.76
N LEU A 53 -21.20 -13.36 5.13
CA LEU A 53 -20.38 -12.51 4.26
C LEU A 53 -21.12 -12.12 2.98
N GLU A 54 -21.84 -13.06 2.37
CA GLU A 54 -22.64 -12.84 1.18
C GLU A 54 -23.81 -11.88 1.47
N GLY A 55 -24.54 -12.09 2.57
CA GLY A 55 -25.58 -11.16 3.02
C GLY A 55 -25.05 -9.75 3.29
N LYS A 56 -23.83 -9.63 3.82
CA LYS A 56 -23.15 -8.33 3.96
C LYS A 56 -22.83 -7.70 2.61
N ARG A 57 -22.27 -8.44 1.66
CA ARG A 57 -21.98 -7.95 0.30
C ARG A 57 -23.25 -7.43 -0.38
N ALA A 58 -24.32 -8.21 -0.34
CA ALA A 58 -25.62 -7.82 -0.88
C ALA A 58 -26.23 -6.60 -0.17
N SER A 59 -26.00 -6.43 1.14
CA SER A 59 -26.42 -5.24 1.88
C SER A 59 -25.61 -4.00 1.50
N TYR A 60 -24.29 -4.11 1.35
CA TYR A 60 -23.43 -3.01 0.91
C TYR A 60 -23.71 -2.60 -0.53
N ALA A 61 -24.03 -3.54 -1.42
CA ALA A 61 -24.45 -3.24 -2.79
C ALA A 61 -25.77 -2.45 -2.82
N ARG A 62 -26.75 -2.82 -1.97
CA ARG A 62 -28.07 -2.15 -1.92
C ARG A 62 -28.08 -0.83 -1.17
N ASN A 63 -27.32 -0.72 -0.08
CA ASN A 63 -27.40 0.40 0.87
C ASN A 63 -26.10 1.21 0.94
N GLY A 64 -25.15 1.00 0.03
CA GLY A 64 -23.82 1.61 0.07
C GLY A 64 -23.88 3.14 0.18
N ASP A 65 -24.71 3.77 -0.64
CA ASP A 65 -24.83 5.23 -0.68
C ASP A 65 -25.60 5.81 0.50
N SER A 66 -26.72 5.16 0.89
CA SER A 66 -27.48 5.49 2.11
C SER A 66 -26.60 5.42 3.37
N ASN A 67 -25.78 4.38 3.50
CA ASN A 67 -24.86 4.22 4.63
C ASN A 67 -23.72 5.25 4.59
N ARG A 68 -23.22 5.60 3.40
CA ARG A 68 -22.21 6.64 3.22
C ARG A 68 -22.75 8.02 3.60
N GLU A 69 -24.00 8.29 3.27
CA GLU A 69 -24.70 9.52 3.61
C GLU A 69 -24.98 9.62 5.12
N LYS A 70 -25.50 8.56 5.74
CA LYS A 70 -25.63 8.45 7.21
C LYS A 70 -24.29 8.63 7.93
N TYR A 71 -23.20 8.14 7.36
CA TYR A 71 -21.86 8.35 7.90
C TYR A 71 -21.42 9.81 7.79
N ARG A 72 -21.65 10.48 6.65
CA ARG A 72 -21.38 11.92 6.49
C ARG A 72 -22.15 12.75 7.52
N GLN A 73 -23.43 12.45 7.70
CA GLN A 73 -24.33 13.08 8.66
C GLN A 73 -23.99 12.77 10.12
N ARG A 74 -23.19 11.75 10.41
CA ARG A 74 -22.75 11.44 11.79
C ARG A 74 -21.27 11.70 12.02
N LYS A 75 -20.52 12.11 10.98
CA LYS A 75 -19.08 12.37 11.05
C LYS A 75 -18.74 13.49 12.05
N HIS A 76 -19.60 14.51 12.11
CA HIS A 76 -19.50 15.62 13.07
C HIS A 76 -19.92 15.20 14.48
N LEU A 77 -20.73 14.14 14.62
CA LEU A 77 -21.12 13.53 15.89
C LEU A 77 -20.11 12.48 16.39
N ILE A 78 -19.02 12.19 15.64
CA ILE A 78 -17.95 11.31 16.12
C ILE A 78 -17.33 11.99 17.35
N PRO A 79 -17.53 11.45 18.57
CA PRO A 79 -17.16 12.14 19.78
C PRO A 79 -15.68 12.50 19.77
N ASP A 80 -15.34 13.71 20.22
CA ASP A 80 -13.94 14.14 20.33
C ASP A 80 -13.10 13.16 21.15
N LYS A 81 -13.73 12.42 22.08
CA LYS A 81 -13.12 11.30 22.81
C LYS A 81 -12.59 10.19 21.90
N ILE A 82 -13.28 9.83 20.82
CA ILE A 82 -12.82 8.82 19.85
C ILE A 82 -11.65 9.36 19.03
N ARG A 83 -11.73 10.63 18.59
CA ARG A 83 -10.64 11.28 17.85
C ARG A 83 -9.38 11.44 18.71
N ALA A 84 -9.55 11.85 19.96
CA ALA A 84 -8.48 11.98 20.95
C ALA A 84 -7.86 10.61 21.28
N ARG A 85 -8.68 9.58 21.52
CA ARG A 85 -8.21 8.20 21.73
C ARG A 85 -7.42 7.68 20.54
N ASN A 86 -7.92 7.87 19.32
CA ASN A 86 -7.23 7.41 18.12
C ASN A 86 -5.91 8.18 17.91
N ARG A 87 -5.90 9.51 18.11
CA ARG A 87 -4.66 10.31 18.07
C ARG A 87 -3.63 9.79 19.06
N ARG A 88 -4.03 9.55 20.31
CA ARG A 88 -3.17 9.01 21.36
C ARG A 88 -2.62 7.63 20.98
N TYR A 89 -3.47 6.73 20.51
CA TYR A 89 -3.04 5.41 20.03
C TYR A 89 -2.01 5.52 18.90
N TYR A 90 -2.27 6.34 17.87
CA TYR A 90 -1.31 6.51 16.76
C TYR A 90 0.00 7.18 17.19
N SER A 91 -0.02 8.14 18.12
CA SER A 91 1.21 8.76 18.61
C SER A 91 2.05 7.80 19.45
N GLU A 92 1.39 6.95 20.26
CA GLU A 92 2.05 5.96 21.11
C GLU A 92 2.51 4.70 20.35
N ASN A 93 1.92 4.42 19.18
CA ASN A 93 2.16 3.18 18.41
C ASN A 93 2.59 3.47 16.97
N LEU A 94 3.16 4.65 16.71
CA LEU A 94 3.43 5.12 15.35
C LEU A 94 4.33 4.17 14.56
N ASP A 95 5.38 3.65 15.20
CA ASP A 95 6.33 2.73 14.59
C ASP A 95 5.70 1.35 14.37
N ALA A 96 5.05 0.78 15.38
CA ALA A 96 4.33 -0.49 15.24
C ALA A 96 3.27 -0.46 14.12
N VAL A 97 2.54 0.64 13.98
CA VAL A 97 1.57 0.85 12.89
C VAL A 97 2.29 0.93 11.54
N ARG A 98 3.41 1.65 11.45
CA ARG A 98 4.20 1.76 10.22
C ARG A 98 4.76 0.41 9.79
N ASP A 99 5.27 -0.37 10.74
CA ASP A 99 5.85 -1.69 10.47
C ASP A 99 4.76 -2.67 10.04
N GLN A 100 3.61 -2.68 10.71
CA GLN A 100 2.46 -3.48 10.25
C GLN A 100 2.04 -3.12 8.82
N VAL A 101 2.04 -1.83 8.48
CA VAL A 101 1.70 -1.36 7.12
C VAL A 101 2.78 -1.78 6.12
N ARG A 102 4.06 -1.71 6.48
CA ARG A 102 5.19 -2.15 5.64
C ARG A 102 5.13 -3.64 5.36
N GLU A 103 4.92 -4.47 6.38
CA GLU A 103 4.78 -5.92 6.27
C GLU A 103 3.61 -6.30 5.38
N TYR A 104 2.44 -5.67 5.59
CA TYR A 104 1.28 -5.89 4.73
C TYR A 104 1.56 -5.53 3.27
N GLN A 105 2.23 -4.41 3.02
CA GLN A 105 2.59 -3.99 1.66
C GLN A 105 3.61 -4.92 1.02
N ARG A 106 4.60 -5.40 1.79
CA ARG A 106 5.60 -6.37 1.34
C ARG A 106 4.93 -7.70 0.97
N ALA A 107 4.11 -8.25 1.85
CA ALA A 107 3.38 -9.50 1.61
C ALA A 107 2.47 -9.40 0.37
N LEU A 108 1.71 -8.30 0.24
CA LEU A 108 0.88 -8.06 -0.93
C LEU A 108 1.72 -7.95 -2.22
N LYS A 109 2.86 -7.27 -2.17
CA LYS A 109 3.76 -7.14 -3.31
C LYS A 109 4.28 -8.52 -3.74
N VAL A 110 4.79 -9.31 -2.80
CA VAL A 110 5.27 -10.68 -3.07
C VAL A 110 4.18 -11.54 -3.69
N GLU A 111 2.99 -11.59 -3.07
CA GLU A 111 1.86 -12.39 -3.55
C GLU A 111 1.50 -12.06 -5.01
N VAL A 112 1.34 -10.76 -5.30
CA VAL A 112 0.90 -10.31 -6.62
C VAL A 112 2.01 -10.47 -7.66
N LEU A 113 3.26 -10.12 -7.35
CA LEU A 113 4.35 -10.32 -8.30
C LEU A 113 4.58 -11.80 -8.59
N SER A 114 4.51 -12.65 -7.56
CA SER A 114 4.69 -14.10 -7.74
C SER A 114 3.62 -14.69 -8.67
N HIS A 115 2.38 -14.20 -8.57
CA HIS A 115 1.31 -14.59 -9.47
C HIS A 115 1.66 -14.30 -10.93
N TYR A 116 2.05 -13.06 -11.25
CA TYR A 116 2.35 -12.68 -12.64
C TYR A 116 3.69 -13.24 -13.16
N SER A 117 4.63 -13.55 -12.27
CA SER A 117 5.87 -14.27 -12.60
C SER A 117 5.66 -15.79 -12.74
N LYS A 118 4.46 -16.32 -12.40
CA LYS A 118 4.16 -17.76 -12.34
C LYS A 118 5.14 -18.55 -11.44
N GLY A 119 5.59 -17.92 -10.34
CA GLY A 119 6.66 -18.45 -9.50
C GLY A 119 7.28 -17.36 -8.63
N PRO A 120 8.55 -17.48 -8.23
CA PRO A 120 9.26 -16.41 -7.54
C PRO A 120 9.21 -15.09 -8.33
N PRO A 121 9.08 -13.93 -7.67
CA PRO A 121 9.08 -12.63 -8.33
C PRO A 121 10.37 -12.41 -9.13
N ILE A 122 10.22 -12.23 -10.44
CA ILE A 122 11.32 -12.04 -11.37
C ILE A 122 10.93 -11.07 -12.49
N CYS A 123 11.86 -10.21 -12.88
CA CYS A 123 11.71 -9.37 -14.07
C CYS A 123 11.64 -10.25 -15.31
N LYS A 124 10.59 -10.05 -16.12
CA LYS A 124 10.39 -10.80 -17.36
C LYS A 124 11.50 -10.59 -18.40
N GLU A 125 12.16 -9.42 -18.39
CA GLU A 125 13.14 -9.03 -19.41
C GLU A 125 14.58 -9.37 -19.00
N CYS A 126 15.03 -8.92 -17.82
CA CYS A 126 16.43 -9.05 -17.40
C CYS A 126 16.69 -10.11 -16.32
N GLY A 127 15.64 -10.72 -15.76
CA GLY A 127 15.80 -11.71 -14.70
C GLY A 127 16.07 -11.15 -13.29
N GLU A 128 16.02 -9.82 -13.07
CA GLU A 128 16.14 -9.21 -11.74
C GLU A 128 15.15 -9.83 -10.74
N THR A 129 15.62 -10.18 -9.54
CA THR A 129 14.81 -10.83 -8.50
C THR A 129 14.61 -9.97 -7.26
N ASP A 130 15.37 -8.88 -7.13
CA ASP A 130 15.25 -7.98 -5.98
C ASP A 130 13.89 -7.29 -5.96
N LEU A 131 13.09 -7.64 -4.96
CA LEU A 131 11.76 -7.06 -4.74
C LEU A 131 11.77 -5.53 -4.64
N ARG A 132 12.88 -4.89 -4.26
CA ARG A 132 13.02 -3.42 -4.21
C ARG A 132 12.97 -2.81 -5.61
N PHE A 133 13.40 -3.56 -6.63
CA PHE A 133 13.48 -3.09 -8.02
C PHE A 133 12.27 -3.50 -8.86
N LEU A 134 11.55 -4.54 -8.45
CA LEU A 134 10.40 -5.06 -9.20
C LEU A 134 9.12 -4.24 -9.02
N ALA A 135 8.34 -4.11 -10.08
CA ALA A 135 7.02 -3.51 -10.09
C ALA A 135 6.09 -4.15 -11.12
N LEU A 136 4.79 -3.95 -10.93
CA LEU A 136 3.81 -4.21 -11.99
C LEU A 136 3.93 -3.16 -13.09
N ASP A 137 4.14 -3.65 -14.30
CA ASP A 137 4.05 -2.90 -15.54
C ASP A 137 2.79 -3.29 -16.31
N HIS A 138 2.16 -2.31 -16.95
CA HIS A 138 0.99 -2.54 -17.79
C HIS A 138 1.44 -3.00 -19.17
N LEU A 139 0.94 -4.15 -19.64
CA LEU A 139 1.31 -4.72 -20.95
C LEU A 139 1.09 -3.71 -22.08
N ALA A 140 -0.05 -3.00 -22.07
CA ALA A 140 -0.42 -1.99 -23.06
C ALA A 140 0.24 -0.60 -22.86
N SER A 141 1.14 -0.45 -21.87
CA SER A 141 1.78 0.84 -21.52
C SER A 141 0.79 1.97 -21.19
N ASP A 142 -0.43 1.63 -20.79
CA ASP A 142 -1.55 2.53 -20.52
C ASP A 142 -1.73 2.81 -19.02
N GLY A 143 -0.74 2.46 -18.19
CA GLY A 143 -0.89 2.45 -16.74
C GLY A 143 -1.28 3.79 -16.12
N ASN A 144 -0.93 4.91 -16.74
CA ASN A 144 -1.38 6.24 -16.32
C ASN A 144 -2.90 6.41 -16.50
N HIS A 145 -3.44 5.96 -17.63
CA HIS A 145 -4.87 5.98 -17.88
C HIS A 145 -5.58 5.04 -16.91
N HIS A 146 -5.17 3.77 -16.87
CA HIS A 146 -5.77 2.75 -16.01
C HIS A 146 -5.80 3.17 -14.52
N ARG A 147 -4.70 3.78 -14.02
CA ARG A 147 -4.65 4.30 -12.64
C ARG A 147 -5.62 5.45 -12.38
N LYS A 148 -5.82 6.34 -13.35
CA LYS A 148 -6.71 7.50 -13.23
C LYS A 148 -8.18 7.12 -13.35
N THR A 149 -8.52 6.21 -14.27
CA THR A 149 -9.92 5.95 -14.66
C THR A 149 -10.54 4.78 -13.91
N VAL A 150 -9.78 3.74 -13.56
CA VAL A 150 -10.33 2.51 -12.96
C VAL A 150 -9.90 2.34 -11.50
N ILE A 151 -8.60 2.52 -11.22
CA ILE A 151 -8.04 2.21 -9.89
C ILE A 151 -8.27 3.37 -8.91
N GLY A 152 -8.23 4.61 -9.40
CA GLY A 152 -8.35 5.82 -8.58
C GLY A 152 -7.18 6.04 -7.61
N SER A 153 -6.07 5.31 -7.76
CA SER A 153 -4.88 5.44 -6.91
C SER A 153 -3.62 4.89 -7.58
N SER A 154 -2.45 5.28 -7.06
CA SER A 154 -1.12 4.84 -7.52
C SER A 154 -0.46 3.87 -6.53
N GLY A 155 0.62 3.22 -6.96
CA GLY A 155 1.42 2.31 -6.12
C GLY A 155 0.61 1.13 -5.61
N LYS A 156 0.38 1.05 -4.29
CA LYS A 156 -0.38 -0.02 -3.62
C LYS A 156 -1.77 -0.26 -4.22
N GLY A 157 -2.38 0.77 -4.80
CA GLY A 157 -3.69 0.68 -5.44
C GLY A 157 -3.73 -0.35 -6.55
N THR A 158 -2.69 -0.40 -7.38
CA THR A 158 -2.60 -1.33 -8.51
C THR A 158 -2.50 -2.77 -8.05
N TYR A 159 -1.69 -3.05 -7.01
CA TYR A 159 -1.58 -4.39 -6.42
C TYR A 159 -2.90 -4.86 -5.79
N LEU A 160 -3.55 -4.00 -5.01
CA LEU A 160 -4.87 -4.31 -4.43
C LEU A 160 -5.93 -4.52 -5.49
N TRP A 161 -5.91 -3.72 -6.55
CA TRP A 161 -6.84 -3.86 -7.66
C TRP A 161 -6.64 -5.19 -8.38
N ALA A 162 -5.40 -5.56 -8.71
CA ALA A 162 -5.09 -6.85 -9.32
C ALA A 162 -5.63 -8.02 -8.49
N LYS A 163 -5.33 -8.05 -7.18
CA LYS A 163 -5.83 -9.09 -6.27
C LYS A 163 -7.36 -9.14 -6.18
N ARG A 164 -8.03 -7.98 -6.14
CA ARG A 164 -9.50 -7.90 -6.03
C ARG A 164 -10.24 -8.31 -7.30
N ASN A 165 -9.60 -8.18 -8.46
CA ASN A 165 -10.19 -8.50 -9.76
C ASN A 165 -9.71 -9.86 -10.30
N GLY A 166 -9.20 -10.74 -9.43
CA GLY A 166 -8.82 -12.10 -9.83
C GLY A 166 -7.58 -12.18 -10.71
N PHE A 167 -6.65 -11.22 -10.58
CA PHE A 167 -5.38 -11.17 -11.31
C PHE A 167 -5.54 -11.19 -12.85
N PRO A 168 -6.15 -10.14 -13.44
CA PRO A 168 -6.34 -10.09 -14.89
C PRO A 168 -5.00 -10.00 -15.65
N GLU A 169 -4.93 -10.59 -16.85
CA GLU A 169 -3.73 -10.64 -17.72
C GLU A 169 -3.39 -9.29 -18.39
N LEU A 170 -3.40 -8.21 -17.62
CA LEU A 170 -3.07 -6.85 -18.06
C LEU A 170 -1.66 -6.42 -17.66
N PHE A 171 -1.01 -7.21 -16.80
CA PHE A 171 0.26 -6.85 -16.18
C PHE A 171 1.37 -7.84 -16.50
N GLN A 172 2.59 -7.34 -16.39
CA GLN A 172 3.82 -8.12 -16.32
C GLN A 172 4.69 -7.59 -15.18
N VAL A 173 5.64 -8.41 -14.74
CA VAL A 173 6.63 -8.00 -13.72
C VAL A 173 7.87 -7.49 -14.44
N LEU A 174 8.22 -6.22 -14.19
CA LEU A 174 9.46 -5.61 -14.68
C LEU A 174 10.24 -4.96 -13.54
N CYS A 175 11.57 -4.91 -13.67
CA CYS A 175 12.35 -4.01 -12.85
C CYS A 175 12.10 -2.55 -13.27
N HIS A 176 12.43 -1.59 -12.41
CA HIS A 176 12.22 -0.17 -12.71
C HIS A 176 13.02 0.31 -13.92
N ASN A 177 14.23 -0.22 -14.13
CA ASN A 177 15.03 0.09 -15.32
C ASN A 177 14.33 -0.40 -16.60
N ASP A 178 13.87 -1.66 -16.66
CA ASP A 178 13.24 -2.21 -17.87
C ASP A 178 11.87 -1.61 -18.14
N ASN A 179 11.11 -1.28 -17.11
CA ASN A 179 9.87 -0.51 -17.26
C ASN A 179 10.15 0.84 -17.94
N ILE A 180 11.22 1.53 -17.53
CA ILE A 180 11.62 2.79 -18.15
C ILE A 180 12.14 2.60 -19.58
N ARG A 181 12.90 1.52 -19.86
CA ARG A 181 13.33 1.18 -21.23
C ARG A 181 12.13 0.89 -22.13
N LYS A 182 11.13 0.15 -21.64
CA LYS A 182 9.87 -0.09 -22.35
C LYS A 182 9.15 1.22 -22.68
N ALA A 183 9.10 2.15 -21.73
CA ALA A 183 8.51 3.47 -21.94
C ALA A 183 9.33 4.36 -22.90
N ARG A 184 10.67 4.22 -22.89
CA ARG A 184 11.62 4.97 -23.72
C ARG A 184 12.16 4.07 -24.84
N ARG A 185 11.36 3.90 -25.90
CA ARG A 185 11.66 3.08 -27.09
C ARG A 185 13.05 3.37 -27.72
N ALA A 186 13.52 2.48 -28.60
CA ALA A 186 14.68 2.72 -29.44
C ALA A 186 14.54 4.06 -30.19
N GLY A 187 15.56 4.91 -30.10
CA GLY A 187 15.53 6.29 -30.62
C GLY A 187 15.17 7.38 -29.60
N TYR A 188 15.02 7.04 -28.30
CA TYR A 188 14.98 8.07 -27.25
C TYR A 188 16.29 8.85 -27.21
N THR A 189 16.22 10.15 -27.52
CA THR A 189 17.33 11.08 -27.35
C THR A 189 17.09 11.90 -26.09
N PRO A 190 17.97 11.82 -25.07
CA PRO A 190 17.86 12.68 -23.90
C PRO A 190 18.06 14.14 -24.29
N SER A 191 17.41 15.05 -23.56
CA SER A 191 17.65 16.47 -23.78
C SER A 191 19.08 16.83 -23.38
N ARG A 192 19.73 17.75 -24.12
CA ARG A 192 21.08 18.21 -23.80
C ARG A 192 21.24 18.62 -22.32
N PRO A 193 20.32 19.37 -21.69
CA PRO A 193 20.41 19.65 -20.26
C PRO A 193 20.44 18.41 -19.36
N LYS A 194 19.71 17.34 -19.74
CA LYS A 194 19.75 16.08 -19.00
C LYS A 194 21.14 15.45 -19.12
N THR A 195 21.68 15.35 -20.33
CA THR A 195 23.02 14.78 -20.55
C THR A 195 24.08 15.56 -19.80
N ASP A 196 24.12 16.89 -19.94
CA ASP A 196 25.09 17.76 -19.28
C ASP A 196 25.08 17.57 -17.74
N VAL A 197 23.89 17.52 -17.14
CA VAL A 197 23.74 17.35 -15.70
C VAL A 197 24.14 15.94 -15.26
N LEU A 198 23.72 14.89 -15.97
CA LEU A 198 24.09 13.53 -15.58
C LEU A 198 25.60 13.31 -15.71
N THR A 199 26.24 13.82 -16.76
CA THR A 199 27.69 13.78 -16.90
C THR A 199 28.38 14.51 -15.76
N HIS A 200 27.92 15.72 -15.39
CA HIS A 200 28.53 16.50 -14.31
C HIS A 200 28.55 15.78 -12.95
N TYR A 201 27.48 15.04 -12.62
CA TYR A 201 27.38 14.30 -11.36
C TYR A 201 27.86 12.84 -11.46
N SER A 202 28.51 12.47 -12.56
CA SER A 202 29.17 11.17 -12.73
C SER A 202 30.68 11.30 -12.47
N VAL A 203 31.34 10.21 -12.08
CA VAL A 203 32.79 10.22 -11.82
C VAL A 203 33.58 10.26 -13.14
N GLY A 204 33.10 9.55 -14.15
CA GLY A 204 33.70 9.50 -15.48
C GLY A 204 33.16 10.54 -16.48
N THR A 205 33.59 10.40 -17.73
CA THR A 205 33.12 11.24 -18.86
C THR A 205 31.69 10.88 -19.30
N ASP A 206 31.27 9.66 -19.05
CA ASP A 206 29.96 9.15 -19.43
C ASP A 206 29.02 9.07 -18.23
N PRO A 207 27.72 9.38 -18.41
CA PRO A 207 26.72 9.23 -17.36
C PRO A 207 26.63 7.80 -16.83
N GLU A 208 26.79 7.63 -15.52
CA GLU A 208 26.68 6.32 -14.87
C GLU A 208 26.01 6.38 -13.51
N CYS A 209 25.38 5.28 -13.11
CA CYS A 209 24.81 5.13 -11.78
C CYS A 209 25.92 5.01 -10.73
N ALA A 210 25.90 5.86 -9.70
CA ALA A 210 26.89 5.87 -8.63
C ALA A 210 26.95 4.57 -7.79
N GLU A 211 25.87 3.77 -7.77
CA GLU A 211 25.80 2.52 -7.01
C GLU A 211 26.16 1.25 -7.80
N CYS A 212 25.94 1.21 -9.12
CA CYS A 212 26.09 -0.03 -9.90
C CYS A 212 26.70 0.13 -11.29
N GLY A 213 27.14 1.33 -11.67
CA GLY A 213 27.77 1.59 -12.97
C GLY A 213 26.85 1.45 -14.18
N GLU A 214 25.51 1.37 -14.00
CA GLU A 214 24.57 1.37 -15.13
C GLU A 214 24.77 2.65 -15.96
N SER A 215 25.06 2.51 -17.25
CA SER A 215 25.41 3.61 -18.15
C SER A 215 24.32 3.94 -19.17
N ASP A 216 23.24 3.16 -19.24
CA ASP A 216 22.12 3.47 -20.12
C ASP A 216 21.39 4.74 -19.65
N ILE A 217 21.68 5.87 -20.31
CA ILE A 217 21.10 7.19 -20.01
C ILE A 217 19.56 7.21 -20.01
N ARG A 218 18.90 6.22 -20.65
CA ARG A 218 17.44 6.06 -20.58
C ARG A 218 16.98 5.71 -19.18
N VAL A 219 17.78 5.03 -18.37
CA VAL A 219 17.39 4.62 -17.02
C VAL A 219 18.06 5.44 -15.91
N LEU A 220 18.89 6.42 -16.28
CA LEU A 220 19.51 7.33 -15.33
C LEU A 220 18.63 8.53 -14.98
N THR A 221 18.73 8.92 -13.71
CA THR A 221 18.03 10.06 -13.09
C THR A 221 18.86 10.67 -11.96
N ILE A 222 18.60 11.94 -11.68
CA ILE A 222 19.13 12.62 -10.49
C ILE A 222 18.34 12.20 -9.24
N ASP A 223 19.09 11.79 -8.23
CA ASP A 223 18.67 11.54 -6.86
C ASP A 223 19.26 12.59 -5.92
N HIS A 224 18.60 12.76 -4.77
CA HIS A 224 19.06 13.60 -3.69
C HIS A 224 19.73 12.75 -2.62
N ILE A 225 20.99 13.05 -2.29
CA ILE A 225 21.79 12.27 -1.34
C ILE A 225 21.05 12.16 0.01
N ASP A 226 20.57 13.28 0.55
CA ASP A 226 19.85 13.37 1.83
C ASP A 226 18.32 13.29 1.68
N GLY A 227 17.83 12.93 0.49
CA GLY A 227 16.40 12.98 0.17
C GLY A 227 15.86 14.40 -0.02
N GLY A 228 14.55 14.59 0.15
CA GLY A 228 13.91 15.91 -0.02
C GLY A 228 13.59 16.31 -1.47
N GLY A 229 13.84 15.43 -2.44
CA GLY A 229 13.62 15.72 -3.86
C GLY A 229 12.20 16.14 -4.23
N THR A 230 11.17 15.70 -3.49
CA THR A 230 9.78 16.15 -3.70
C THR A 230 9.64 17.65 -3.46
N LYS A 231 10.22 18.17 -2.37
CA LYS A 231 10.20 19.61 -2.06
C LYS A 231 11.00 20.39 -3.10
N HIS A 232 12.21 19.90 -3.42
CA HIS A 232 13.07 20.54 -4.40
C HIS A 232 12.42 20.66 -5.78
N ARG A 233 11.77 19.58 -6.25
CA ARG A 233 11.05 19.54 -7.53
C ARG A 233 9.75 20.36 -7.51
N ALA A 234 9.12 20.55 -6.36
CA ALA A 234 7.99 21.46 -6.24
C ALA A 234 8.41 22.92 -6.46
N THR A 235 9.62 23.30 -6.05
CA THR A 235 10.16 24.64 -6.25
C THR A 235 10.72 24.85 -7.66
N LEU A 236 11.48 23.89 -8.19
CA LEU A 236 12.23 24.05 -9.45
C LEU A 236 11.56 23.46 -10.69
N GLY A 237 10.45 22.74 -10.51
CA GLY A 237 9.77 22.02 -11.58
C GLY A 237 10.27 20.59 -11.80
N SER A 238 9.94 20.01 -12.95
CA SER A 238 10.15 18.60 -13.24
C SER A 238 10.57 18.37 -14.70
N GLY A 239 11.15 17.19 -14.99
CA GLY A 239 11.64 16.90 -16.34
C GLY A 239 12.74 17.87 -16.77
N THR A 240 12.67 18.38 -18.00
CA THR A 240 13.72 19.25 -18.58
C THR A 240 13.93 20.55 -17.80
N SER A 241 12.87 21.17 -17.26
CA SER A 241 13.00 22.43 -16.50
C SER A 241 13.81 22.24 -15.21
N PHE A 242 13.72 21.06 -14.60
CA PHE A 242 14.54 20.72 -13.43
C PHE A 242 16.03 20.67 -13.77
N TYR A 243 16.40 20.03 -14.89
CA TYR A 243 17.79 19.98 -15.35
C TYR A 243 18.32 21.37 -15.73
N LEU A 244 17.50 22.20 -16.36
CA LEU A 244 17.84 23.59 -16.65
C LEU A 244 18.07 24.40 -15.36
N ALA A 245 17.23 24.19 -14.34
CA ALA A 245 17.37 24.85 -13.04
C ALA A 245 18.67 24.46 -12.33
N ILE A 246 19.04 23.17 -12.32
CA ILE A 246 20.32 22.68 -11.77
C ILE A 246 21.50 23.40 -12.44
N ARG A 247 21.50 23.50 -13.77
CA ARG A 247 22.53 24.21 -14.52
C ARG A 247 22.60 25.69 -14.16
N LYS A 248 21.44 26.35 -14.06
CA LYS A 248 21.35 27.77 -13.70
C LYS A 248 21.86 28.05 -12.29
N LEU A 249 21.68 27.09 -11.37
CA LEU A 249 22.18 27.16 -10.00
C LEU A 249 23.66 26.79 -9.88
N GLY A 250 24.34 26.48 -10.99
CA GLY A 250 25.77 26.15 -10.97
C GLY A 250 26.07 24.77 -10.40
N TYR A 251 25.19 23.79 -10.61
CA TYR A 251 25.36 22.40 -10.16
C TYR A 251 25.48 22.28 -8.62
N PRO A 252 24.37 22.45 -7.88
CA PRO A 252 24.40 22.38 -6.42
C PRO A 252 24.87 21.01 -5.89
N ILE A 253 25.55 21.03 -4.75
CA ILE A 253 25.93 19.80 -4.02
C ILE A 253 24.70 19.06 -3.47
N GLY A 254 24.88 17.79 -3.07
CA GLY A 254 23.80 16.97 -2.50
C GLY A 254 22.94 16.24 -3.53
N LEU A 255 23.37 16.21 -4.79
CA LEU A 255 22.78 15.44 -5.87
C LEU A 255 23.73 14.33 -6.33
N GLN A 256 23.17 13.22 -6.80
CA GLN A 256 23.92 12.09 -7.38
C GLN A 256 23.15 11.47 -8.55
N VAL A 257 23.86 10.76 -9.43
CA VAL A 257 23.25 9.99 -10.52
C VAL A 257 22.94 8.58 -10.03
N LEU A 258 21.68 8.17 -10.16
CA LEU A 258 21.26 6.78 -9.92
C LEU A 258 20.44 6.26 -11.10
N CYS A 259 20.48 4.95 -11.32
CA CYS A 259 19.50 4.29 -12.17
C CYS A 259 18.13 4.23 -11.47
N PHE A 260 17.05 3.96 -12.21
CA PHE A 260 15.70 3.91 -11.64
C PHE A 260 15.52 2.77 -10.61
N ASN A 261 16.26 1.66 -10.73
CA ASN A 261 16.31 0.61 -9.71
C ASN A 261 16.85 1.19 -8.39
N HIS A 262 18.07 1.73 -8.36
CA HIS A 262 18.69 2.27 -7.13
C HIS A 262 17.94 3.49 -6.58
N ASN A 263 17.49 4.43 -7.41
CA ASN A 263 16.69 5.58 -6.96
C ASN A 263 15.36 5.17 -6.30
N SER A 264 14.74 4.08 -6.79
CA SER A 264 13.51 3.54 -6.20
C SER A 264 13.81 2.71 -4.95
N GLY A 265 14.87 1.88 -5.00
CA GLY A 265 15.31 1.00 -3.92
C GLY A 265 15.87 1.75 -2.71
N LYS A 266 16.51 2.92 -2.90
CA LYS A 266 16.99 3.79 -1.83
C LYS A 266 15.88 4.20 -0.85
N ARG A 267 14.63 4.30 -1.33
CA ARG A 267 13.46 4.58 -0.47
C ARG A 267 13.01 3.38 0.37
N CYS A 268 13.41 2.18 -0.02
CA CYS A 268 13.17 0.95 0.73
C CYS A 268 14.33 0.61 1.68
N LEU A 269 15.52 1.17 1.46
CA LEU A 269 16.75 1.00 2.25
C LEU A 269 16.84 1.85 3.53
N SER A 270 15.82 2.66 3.84
CA SER A 270 15.76 3.46 5.07
C SER A 270 15.08 2.74 6.25
N GLY A 271 15.28 1.42 6.33
CA GLY A 271 15.20 0.67 7.59
C GLY A 271 16.61 0.30 8.04
N PRO A 272 16.87 0.11 9.35
CA PRO A 272 18.13 -0.46 9.78
C PRO A 272 18.25 -1.85 9.15
N GLU A 273 19.46 -2.23 8.74
CA GLU A 273 19.80 -3.50 8.06
C GLU A 273 19.57 -3.51 6.54
N VAL A 274 20.56 -3.05 5.77
CA VAL A 274 21.40 -3.88 4.88
C VAL A 274 22.68 -3.08 4.55
N ARG A 275 23.67 -3.14 5.45
CA ARG A 275 25.09 -2.92 5.13
C ARG A 275 25.86 -4.01 5.86
N ALA A 276 25.72 -5.23 5.36
CA ALA A 276 26.59 -6.34 5.69
C ALA A 276 26.78 -7.14 4.41
N ASP A 277 28.05 -7.30 4.04
CA ASP A 277 28.57 -8.24 3.05
C ASP A 277 28.09 -8.09 1.59
N GLU A 278 28.91 -7.44 0.76
CA GLU A 278 29.89 -8.15 -0.09
C GLU A 278 30.50 -7.18 -1.13
N ARG A 279 31.84 -7.05 -1.03
CA ARG A 279 32.83 -6.59 -2.04
C ARG A 279 32.95 -5.09 -2.34
#